data_AF-A0A7X7ASY0-F1
#
_entry.id   AF-A0A7X7ASY0-F1
#
_cell.length_a   1.000
_cell.length_b   1.000
_cell.length_c   1.000
_cell.angle_alpha   90.00
_cell.angle_beta   90.00
_cell.angle_gamma   90.00
#
_symmetry.space_group_name_H-M   'P 1'
#
loop_
_entity.id
_entity.type
_entity.pdbx_description
1 polymer ?
#
loop_
_entity_poly.entity_id
_entity_poly.type
_entity_poly.pdbx_seq_one_letter_code
_entity_poly.pdbx_strand_id
1 'polypeptide(L)'
;MIDSHAHIISEFYEDIDEIVSFCKEKGIIKIINCADSINTTKEVILLSKKYAGFLYPTAGIHPGNIDDENNKIDSLEKLIISNK
;
A
#
# COMPACT_ATOMS: atom_id res chain seq x y z
N MET A 1 -14.42 11.30 5.76
CA MET A 1 -14.27 9.90 6.27
C MET A 1 -12.86 9.42 5.97
N ILE A 2 -12.23 8.62 6.83
CA ILE A 2 -10.93 7.99 6.55
C ILE A 2 -11.19 6.50 6.33
N ASP A 3 -10.70 5.96 5.23
CA ASP A 3 -10.67 4.52 5.03
C ASP A 3 -9.40 3.97 5.71
N SER A 4 -9.59 3.16 6.75
CA SER A 4 -8.48 2.64 7.54
C SER A 4 -7.82 1.40 6.95
N HIS A 5 -8.37 0.79 5.89
CA HIS A 5 -7.81 -0.40 5.27
C HIS A 5 -8.36 -0.61 3.85
N ALA A 6 -7.52 -0.37 2.84
CA ALA A 6 -7.84 -0.69 1.44
C ALA A 6 -6.60 -1.22 0.71
N HIS A 7 -6.80 -1.97 -0.39
CA HIS A 7 -5.72 -2.45 -1.24
C HIS A 7 -5.80 -1.79 -2.62
N ILE A 8 -5.43 -0.50 -2.72
CA ILE A 8 -5.39 0.25 -3.97
C ILE A 8 -4.03 -0.04 -4.64
N ILE A 9 -3.98 -1.12 -5.40
CA ILE A 9 -2.80 -1.61 -6.13
C ILE A 9 -3.18 -2.12 -7.53
N SER A 10 -2.19 -2.22 -8.41
CA SER A 10 -2.33 -2.61 -9.82
C SER A 10 -2.82 -4.03 -10.05
N GLU A 11 -2.72 -4.91 -9.03
CA GLU A 11 -3.32 -6.24 -9.09
C GLU A 11 -4.85 -6.19 -9.19
N PHE A 12 -5.48 -5.20 -8.57
CA PHE A 12 -6.95 -5.09 -8.49
C PHE A 12 -7.54 -3.98 -9.36
N TYR A 13 -6.73 -3.00 -9.76
CA TYR A 13 -7.20 -1.82 -10.46
C TYR A 13 -6.31 -1.51 -11.67
N GLU A 14 -6.91 -1.47 -12.86
CA GLU A 14 -6.24 -1.08 -14.09
C GLU A 14 -5.89 0.42 -14.10
N ASP A 15 -6.80 1.26 -13.59
CA ASP A 15 -6.62 2.71 -13.48
C ASP A 15 -6.75 3.18 -12.01
N ILE A 16 -5.59 3.33 -11.36
CA ILE A 16 -5.55 3.81 -9.97
C ILE A 16 -5.89 5.31 -9.87
N ASP A 17 -5.63 6.11 -10.90
CA ASP A 17 -5.93 7.55 -10.89
C ASP A 17 -7.45 7.78 -10.85
N GLU A 18 -8.20 6.96 -11.59
CA GLU A 18 -9.68 6.96 -11.57
C GLU A 18 -10.20 6.61 -10.16
N ILE A 19 -9.70 5.53 -9.57
CA ILE A 19 -10.13 5.07 -8.24
C ILE A 19 -9.85 6.12 -7.17
N VAL A 20 -8.66 6.72 -7.17
CA VAL A 20 -8.30 7.79 -6.22
C VAL A 20 -9.22 9.00 -6.38
N SER A 21 -9.55 9.38 -7.62
CA SER A 21 -10.45 10.50 -7.90
C SER A 21 -11.86 10.21 -7.40
N PHE A 22 -12.39 9.03 -7.71
CA PHE A 22 -13.68 8.57 -7.22
C PHE A 22 -13.78 8.57 -5.69
N CYS A 23 -12.76 8.08 -4.98
CA CYS A 23 -12.75 8.09 -3.51
C CYS A 23 -12.84 9.52 -2.95
N LYS A 24 -12.11 10.48 -3.54
CA LYS A 24 -12.15 11.89 -3.14
C LYS A 24 -13.53 12.50 -3.36
N GLU A 25 -14.15 12.23 -4.51
CA GLU A 25 -15.51 12.70 -4.82
C GLU A 25 -16.56 12.17 -3.84
N LYS A 26 -16.36 10.96 -3.30
CA LYS A 26 -17.20 10.36 -2.26
C LYS A 26 -16.92 10.89 -0.84
N GLY A 27 -16.01 11.85 -0.67
CA GLY A 27 -15.70 12.46 0.62
C GLY A 27 -14.77 11.64 1.52
N ILE A 28 -14.06 10.66 0.94
CA ILE A 28 -12.88 10.08 1.58
C ILE A 28 -11.78 11.14 1.58
N ILE A 29 -11.16 11.36 2.74
CA ILE A 29 -10.11 12.38 2.88
C ILE A 29 -8.71 11.77 2.96
N LYS A 30 -8.60 10.52 3.42
CA LYS A 30 -7.36 9.73 3.52
C LYS A 30 -7.67 8.25 3.46
N ILE A 31 -6.73 7.46 2.98
CA ILE A 31 -6.79 6.00 2.91
C ILE A 31 -5.48 5.41 3.45
N ILE A 32 -5.58 4.45 4.35
CA ILE A 32 -4.46 3.57 4.70
C ILE A 32 -4.40 2.45 3.66
N ASN A 33 -3.40 2.52 2.78
CA ASN A 33 -3.21 1.60 1.66
C ASN A 33 -2.35 0.41 2.09
N CYS A 34 -2.98 -0.76 2.17
CA CYS A 34 -2.47 -1.95 2.80
C CYS A 34 -1.62 -2.80 1.85
N ALA A 35 -0.42 -3.15 2.29
CA ALA A 35 0.44 -4.12 1.62
C ALA A 35 0.29 -5.51 2.25
N ASP A 36 0.43 -6.56 1.45
CA ASP A 36 0.36 -7.96 1.88
C ASP A 36 1.63 -8.78 1.55
N SER A 37 2.60 -8.16 0.87
CA SER A 37 3.85 -8.77 0.46
C SER A 37 4.96 -7.72 0.30
N ILE A 38 6.19 -8.18 0.04
CA ILE A 38 7.31 -7.31 -0.28
C ILE A 38 7.04 -6.49 -1.56
N ASN A 39 6.39 -7.10 -2.55
CA ASN A 39 6.11 -6.46 -3.83
C ASN A 39 5.04 -5.38 -3.68
N THR A 40 3.91 -5.71 -3.03
CA THR A 40 2.87 -4.71 -2.77
C THR A 40 3.38 -3.62 -1.82
N THR A 41 4.29 -3.92 -0.89
CA THR A 41 4.92 -2.89 -0.03
C THR A 41 5.65 -1.84 -0.87
N LYS A 42 6.45 -2.27 -1.86
CA LYS A 42 7.14 -1.34 -2.76
C LYS A 42 6.13 -0.49 -3.54
N GLU A 43 5.08 -1.13 -4.04
CA GLU A 43 4.03 -0.46 -4.81
C GLU A 43 3.28 0.59 -3.99
N VAL A 44 2.75 0.23 -2.82
CA VAL A 44 2.00 1.20 -1.99
C VAL A 44 2.86 2.36 -1.54
N ILE A 45 4.18 2.16 -1.34
CA ILE A 45 5.13 3.24 -1.07
C ILE A 45 5.21 4.19 -2.28
N LEU A 46 5.33 3.67 -3.51
CA LEU A 46 5.34 4.51 -4.72
C LEU A 46 4.02 5.27 -4.90
N LEU A 47 2.88 4.60 -4.68
CA LEU A 47 1.57 5.23 -4.75
C LEU A 47 1.39 6.30 -3.68
N SER A 48 1.90 6.10 -2.46
CA SER A 48 1.86 7.13 -1.42
C SER A 48 2.65 8.39 -1.78
N LYS A 49 3.74 8.24 -2.55
CA LYS A 49 4.51 9.38 -3.07
C LYS A 49 3.73 10.11 -4.18
N LYS A 50 3.10 9.35 -5.08
CA LYS A 50 2.26 9.91 -6.17
C LYS A 50 1.04 10.65 -5.62
N TYR A 51 0.36 10.08 -4.62
CA TYR A 51 -0.86 10.63 -4.02
C TYR A 51 -0.61 11.11 -2.59
N ALA A 52 0.47 11.89 -2.42
CA ALA A 52 0.90 12.40 -1.12
C ALA A 52 -0.22 13.14 -0.38
N GLY A 53 -0.36 12.83 0.91
CA GLY A 53 -1.42 13.38 1.76
C GLY A 53 -2.80 12.70 1.62
N PHE A 54 -2.95 11.75 0.69
CA PHE A 54 -4.19 10.99 0.49
C PHE A 54 -4.01 9.50 0.75
N LEU A 55 -3.05 8.84 0.08
CA LEU A 55 -2.72 7.43 0.34
C LEU A 55 -1.55 7.34 1.32
N TYR A 56 -1.73 6.58 2.40
CA TYR A 56 -0.72 6.32 3.41
C TYR A 56 -0.33 4.84 3.34
N PRO A 57 0.94 4.49 3.11
CA PRO A 57 1.34 3.12 2.90
C PRO A 57 1.43 2.38 4.23
N THR A 58 1.24 1.06 4.17
CA THR A 58 1.68 0.13 5.21
C THR A 58 2.69 -0.85 4.62
N ALA A 59 3.39 -1.57 5.48
CA ALA A 59 4.36 -2.59 5.10
C ALA A 59 4.06 -3.84 5.93
N GLY A 60 3.93 -5.00 5.27
CA GLY A 60 3.55 -6.24 5.94
C GLY A 60 3.53 -7.42 4.98
N ILE A 61 3.39 -8.61 5.56
CA ILE A 61 3.22 -9.87 4.84
C ILE A 61 1.96 -10.53 5.37
N HIS A 62 0.99 -10.77 4.49
CA HIS A 62 -0.24 -11.45 4.84
C HIS A 62 0.06 -12.94 5.15
N PRO A 63 -0.63 -13.57 6.11
CA PRO A 63 -0.36 -14.97 6.47
C PRO A 63 -0.40 -15.95 5.30
N GLY A 64 -1.28 -15.71 4.32
CA GLY A 64 -1.37 -16.51 3.09
C GLY A 64 -0.19 -16.38 2.13
N ASN A 65 0.67 -15.37 2.32
CA ASN A 65 1.88 -15.11 1.54
C ASN A 65 3.16 -15.50 2.29
N ILE A 66 3.02 -16.14 3.45
CA ILE A 66 4.13 -16.71 4.20
C ILE A 66 4.52 -18.03 3.54
N ASP A 67 5.79 -18.15 3.22
CA ASP A 67 6.46 -19.40 2.86
C ASP A 67 7.63 -19.61 3.85
N ASP A 68 8.36 -20.72 3.71
CA ASP A 68 9.49 -21.07 4.59
C ASP A 68 10.73 -20.18 4.35
N GLU A 69 10.63 -19.07 3.61
CA GLU A 69 11.75 -18.14 3.43
C GLU A 69 12.01 -17.29 4.68
N ASN A 70 13.12 -17.58 5.35
CA ASN A 70 13.56 -16.88 6.55
C ASN A 70 13.87 -15.37 6.37
N ASN A 71 14.07 -14.89 5.13
CA ASN A 71 14.66 -13.56 4.87
C ASN A 71 13.64 -12.45 4.54
N LYS A 72 12.34 -12.72 4.62
CA LYS A 72 11.31 -11.73 4.22
C LYS A 72 11.21 -10.57 5.21
N ILE A 73 11.40 -10.80 6.51
CA ILE A 73 11.36 -9.74 7.53
C ILE A 73 12.51 -8.74 7.33
N ASP A 74 13.75 -9.22 7.15
CA ASP A 74 14.92 -8.36 6.88
C ASP A 74 14.72 -7.49 5.63
N SER A 75 14.10 -8.07 4.60
CA SER A 75 13.79 -7.36 3.35
C SER A 75 12.76 -6.26 3.56
N LEU A 76 11.75 -6.53 4.38
CA LEU A 76 10.73 -5.54 4.75
C LEU A 76 11.32 -4.42 5.59
N GLU A 77 12.18 -4.74 6.57
CA GLU A 77 12.85 -3.75 7.41
C GLU A 77 13.71 -2.79 6.58
N LYS A 78 14.52 -3.31 5.66
CA LYS A 78 15.32 -2.49 4.73
C LYS A 78 14.47 -1.54 3.90
N LEU A 79 13.31 -2.01 3.42
CA LEU A 79 12.36 -1.17 2.68
C LEU A 79 11.80 -0.04 3.54
N ILE A 80 11.43 -0.33 4.79
CA ILE A 80 10.91 0.67 5.73
C ILE A 80 11.99 1.72 6.02
N ILE A 81 13.20 1.30 6.37
CA ILE A 81 14.30 2.21 6.73
C ILE A 81 14.68 3.13 5.55
N SER A 82 14.70 2.60 4.33
CA SER A 82 15.06 3.37 3.12
C SER A 82 13.98 4.34 2.64
N ASN A 83 12.78 4.31 3.23
CA ASN A 83 11.65 5.18 2.85
C ASN A 83 11.04 5.94 4.05
N LYS A 84 11.77 6.07 5.16
CA LYS A 84 11.48 7.05 6.21
C LYS A 84 11.80 8.46 5.76
#